data_AF-A0A5F2DLG8-F1
#
_entry.id   AF-A0A5F2DLG8-F1
#
_cell.length_a   1.000
_cell.length_b   1.000
_cell.length_c   1.000
_cell.angle_alpha   90.00
_cell.angle_beta   90.00
_cell.angle_gamma   90.00
#
_symmetry.space_group_name_H-M   'P 1'
#
loop_
_entity.id
_entity.type
_entity.pdbx_description
1 polymer ?
#
loop_
_entity_poly.entity_id
_entity_poly.type
_entity_poly.pdbx_seq_one_letter_code
_entity_poly.pdbx_strand_id
1 'polypeptide(L)'
;MASPNKTLYEAEFSERLRTYLLLSGIQNEYSISNTLSQFFQNTNLSYDWESDWSLWMGYVNANKISTESPLPFPDRAWQFGSMVPKDSEWKNDPIKSKESIISSFKPIFVLVSIFLWSALYYLIIFRLL
;
A
#
# COMPACT_ATOMS: atom_id res chain seq x y z
N MET A 1 -2.45 -22.43 -17.25
CA MET A 1 -2.98 -21.12 -16.86
C MET A 1 -2.67 -20.96 -15.37
N ALA A 2 -1.89 -19.96 -14.98
CA ALA A 2 -1.48 -19.78 -13.59
C ALA A 2 -2.72 -19.52 -12.73
N SER A 3 -2.88 -20.29 -11.64
CA SER A 3 -3.94 -20.03 -10.67
C SER A 3 -3.78 -18.60 -10.18
N PRO A 4 -4.81 -17.74 -10.26
CA PRO A 4 -4.73 -16.41 -9.67
C PRO A 4 -4.42 -16.58 -8.18
N ASN A 5 -3.52 -15.73 -7.67
CA ASN A 5 -3.22 -15.70 -6.25
C ASN A 5 -4.47 -15.14 -5.54
N LYS A 6 -5.33 -16.04 -5.06
CA LYS A 6 -6.68 -15.74 -4.55
C LYS A 6 -6.68 -14.65 -3.48
N THR A 7 -5.67 -14.67 -2.61
CA THR A 7 -5.51 -13.68 -1.54
C THR A 7 -5.21 -12.28 -2.06
N LEU A 8 -4.42 -12.18 -3.13
CA LEU A 8 -4.09 -10.90 -3.76
C LEU A 8 -5.30 -10.34 -4.51
N TYR A 9 -6.05 -11.20 -5.20
CA TYR A 9 -7.32 -10.81 -5.83
C TYR A 9 -8.33 -10.27 -4.82
N GLU A 10 -8.57 -11.00 -3.73
CA GLU A 10 -9.52 -10.59 -2.69
C GLU A 10 -9.11 -9.25 -2.04
N ALA A 11 -7.82 -9.04 -1.82
CA ALA A 11 -7.30 -7.77 -1.30
C ALA A 11 -7.54 -6.61 -2.29
N GLU A 12 -7.21 -6.79 -3.56
CA GLU A 12 -7.44 -5.75 -4.59
C GLU A 12 -8.93 -5.48 -4.80
N PHE A 13 -9.76 -6.52 -4.81
CA PHE A 13 -11.20 -6.41 -4.95
C PHE A 13 -11.79 -5.63 -3.77
N SER A 14 -11.40 -5.99 -2.54
CA SER A 14 -11.82 -5.30 -1.31
C SER A 14 -11.48 -3.80 -1.34
N GLU A 15 -10.27 -3.43 -1.77
CA GLU A 15 -9.86 -2.02 -1.87
C GLU A 15 -10.66 -1.23 -2.92
N ARG A 16 -11.01 -1.86 -4.04
CA ARG A 16 -11.87 -1.24 -5.05
C ARG A 16 -13.31 -1.05 -4.56
N LEU A 17 -13.88 -2.06 -3.88
CA LEU A 17 -15.21 -1.94 -3.28
C LEU A 17 -15.24 -0.84 -2.22
N ARG A 18 -14.19 -0.75 -1.39
CA ARG A 18 -14.01 0.34 -0.43
C ARG A 18 -13.99 1.70 -1.10
N THR A 19 -13.20 1.85 -2.16
CA THR A 19 -13.10 3.09 -2.93
C THR A 19 -14.45 3.47 -3.53
N TYR A 20 -15.20 2.50 -4.05
CA TYR A 20 -16.57 2.72 -4.54
C TYR A 20 -17.47 3.28 -3.43
N LEU A 21 -17.50 2.67 -2.25
CA LEU A 21 -18.32 3.14 -1.12
C LEU A 21 -17.96 4.56 -0.67
N LEU A 22 -16.67 4.88 -0.65
CA LEU A 22 -16.19 6.23 -0.33
C LEU A 22 -16.67 7.26 -1.36
N LEU A 23 -16.59 6.93 -2.65
CA LEU A 23 -17.06 7.78 -3.75
C LEU A 23 -18.59 7.90 -3.79
N SER A 24 -19.30 6.88 -3.30
CA SER A 24 -20.75 6.90 -3.06
C SER A 24 -21.16 7.76 -1.84
N GLY A 25 -20.20 8.37 -1.14
CA GLY A 25 -20.47 9.27 -0.02
C GLY A 25 -20.51 8.61 1.37
N ILE A 26 -20.24 7.30 1.47
CA ILE A 26 -20.16 6.60 2.75
C ILE A 26 -18.76 6.83 3.33
N GLN A 27 -18.68 7.67 4.37
CA GLN A 27 -17.39 8.03 4.99
C GLN A 27 -17.13 7.39 6.35
N ASN A 28 -18.11 6.69 6.91
CA ASN A 28 -17.95 6.00 8.17
C ASN A 28 -17.22 4.67 7.96
N GLU A 29 -16.00 4.55 8.48
CA GLU A 29 -15.17 3.35 8.37
C GLU A 29 -15.87 2.09 8.93
N TYR A 30 -16.64 2.21 10.00
CA TYR A 30 -17.42 1.10 10.54
C TYR A 30 -18.47 0.63 9.53
N SER A 31 -19.19 1.56 8.90
CA SER A 31 -20.21 1.24 7.89
C SER A 31 -19.60 0.58 6.67
N ILE A 32 -18.44 1.06 6.19
CA ILE A 32 -17.69 0.46 5.10
C ILE A 32 -17.27 -0.96 5.45
N SER A 33 -16.57 -1.14 6.57
CA SER A 33 -16.07 -2.44 7.03
C SER A 33 -17.20 -3.45 7.22
N ASN A 34 -18.31 -3.04 7.85
CA ASN A 34 -19.47 -3.90 8.03
C ASN A 34 -20.12 -4.30 6.69
N THR A 35 -20.24 -3.37 5.75
CA THR A 35 -20.82 -3.63 4.43
C THR A 35 -19.96 -4.61 3.63
N LEU A 36 -18.64 -4.42 3.62
CA LEU A 36 -17.70 -5.33 2.96
C LEU A 36 -17.71 -6.71 3.62
N SER A 37 -17.68 -6.76 4.95
CA SER A 37 -17.74 -8.02 5.71
C SER A 37 -19.01 -8.81 5.37
N GLN A 38 -20.18 -8.16 5.37
CA GLN A 38 -21.44 -8.79 4.99
C GLN A 38 -21.44 -9.27 3.53
N PHE A 39 -20.85 -8.51 2.61
CA PHE A 39 -20.74 -8.91 1.21
C PHE A 39 -19.87 -10.16 1.05
N PHE A 40 -18.65 -10.18 1.60
CA PHE A 40 -17.72 -11.31 1.49
C PHE A 40 -18.18 -12.56 2.25
N GLN A 41 -18.95 -12.41 3.34
CA GLN A 41 -19.53 -13.56 4.04
C GLN A 41 -20.66 -14.24 3.27
N ASN A 42 -21.39 -13.49 2.44
CA ASN A 42 -22.58 -13.97 1.75
C ASN A 42 -22.36 -14.25 0.26
N THR A 43 -21.16 -13.97 -0.27
CA THR A 43 -20.88 -14.05 -1.70
C THR A 43 -19.70 -14.96 -1.97
N ASN A 44 -19.88 -15.93 -2.88
CA ASN A 44 -18.78 -16.73 -3.39
C ASN A 44 -18.20 -16.06 -4.63
N LEU A 45 -16.93 -15.67 -4.56
CA LEU A 45 -16.22 -15.06 -5.67
C LEU A 45 -15.79 -16.12 -6.68
N SER A 46 -15.96 -15.78 -7.95
CA SER A 46 -15.50 -16.58 -9.08
C SER A 46 -14.05 -16.29 -9.47
N TYR A 47 -13.44 -15.26 -8.88
CA TYR A 47 -12.09 -14.77 -9.18
C TYR A 47 -11.97 -14.26 -10.63
N ASP A 48 -13.08 -13.78 -11.17
CA ASP A 48 -13.17 -13.07 -12.43
C ASP A 48 -13.77 -11.69 -12.18
N TRP A 49 -13.10 -10.66 -12.70
CA TRP A 49 -13.39 -9.28 -12.33
C TRP A 49 -14.79 -8.85 -12.78
N GLU A 50 -15.24 -9.28 -13.96
CA GLU A 50 -16.48 -8.82 -14.54
C GLU A 50 -17.69 -9.46 -13.84
N SER A 51 -17.63 -10.78 -13.63
CA SER A 51 -18.64 -11.51 -12.87
C SER A 51 -18.72 -11.03 -11.42
N ASP A 52 -17.60 -10.90 -10.71
CA ASP A 52 -17.60 -10.53 -9.30
C ASP A 52 -18.04 -9.07 -9.10
N TRP A 53 -17.69 -8.18 -10.03
CA TRP A 53 -18.20 -6.80 -10.02
C TRP A 53 -19.72 -6.75 -10.25
N SER A 54 -20.26 -7.60 -11.11
CA SER A 54 -21.71 -7.69 -11.31
C SER A 54 -22.44 -8.15 -10.03
N LEU A 55 -21.84 -9.07 -9.26
CA LEU A 55 -22.34 -9.49 -7.94
C LEU A 55 -22.34 -8.32 -6.95
N TRP A 56 -21.26 -7.54 -6.93
CA TRP A 56 -21.18 -6.33 -6.11
C TRP A 56 -22.29 -5.33 -6.47
N MET A 57 -22.48 -5.02 -7.75
CA MET A 57 -23.52 -4.10 -8.18
C MET A 57 -24.94 -4.61 -7.85
N GLY A 58 -25.15 -5.93 -7.95
CA GLY A 58 -26.39 -6.57 -7.48
C GLY A 58 -26.61 -6.36 -5.98
N TYR A 59 -25.57 -6.54 -5.17
CA TYR A 59 -25.61 -6.31 -3.72
C TYR A 59 -25.88 -4.84 -3.37
N VAL A 60 -25.23 -3.90 -4.05
CA VAL A 60 -25.44 -2.45 -3.90
C VAL A 60 -26.92 -2.09 -4.14
N ASN A 61 -27.48 -2.60 -5.23
CA ASN A 61 -28.87 -2.35 -5.61
C ASN A 61 -29.86 -2.98 -4.60
N ALA A 62 -29.61 -4.22 -4.18
CA ALA A 62 -30.45 -4.93 -3.21
C ALA A 62 -30.50 -4.22 -1.86
N ASN A 63 -29.37 -3.67 -1.41
CA ASN A 63 -29.26 -2.95 -0.15
C ASN A 63 -29.56 -1.45 -0.27
N LYS A 64 -29.97 -0.98 -1.45
CA LYS A 64 -30.27 0.44 -1.73
C LYS A 64 -29.15 1.37 -1.29
N ILE A 65 -27.89 0.95 -1.49
CA ILE A 65 -26.73 1.77 -1.20
C ILE A 65 -26.77 2.96 -2.16
N SER A 66 -26.81 4.18 -1.61
CA SER A 66 -26.90 5.40 -2.41
C SER A 66 -25.77 5.46 -3.42
N THR A 67 -26.11 5.48 -4.71
CA THR A 67 -25.17 5.69 -5.81
C THR A 67 -25.03 7.17 -6.18
N GLU A 68 -25.89 8.01 -5.62
CA GLU A 68 -25.81 9.45 -5.79
C GLU A 68 -24.61 9.95 -5.00
N SER A 69 -23.53 10.26 -5.74
CA SER A 69 -22.32 10.89 -5.20
C SER A 69 -22.68 12.26 -4.65
N PRO A 70 -22.66 12.48 -3.32
CA PRO A 70 -22.65 13.83 -2.79
C PRO A 70 -21.21 14.33 -2.93
N LEU A 71 -20.85 14.83 -4.10
CA LEU A 71 -19.71 15.74 -4.20
C LEU A 71 -20.27 17.15 -4.26
N PRO A 72 -19.72 18.10 -3.50
CA PRO A 72 -18.30 18.20 -3.16
C PRO A 72 -18.01 17.75 -1.73
N PHE A 73 -16.76 17.32 -1.52
CA PHE A 73 -16.12 17.04 -0.23
C PHE A 73 -16.84 17.60 1.01
N PRO A 74 -17.00 16.81 2.09
CA PRO A 74 -17.32 17.41 3.37
C PRO A 74 -16.21 18.38 3.77
N ASP A 75 -16.55 19.39 4.58
CA ASP A 75 -15.64 20.32 5.29
C ASP A 75 -14.45 19.65 6.03
N ARG A 76 -14.37 18.31 6.03
CA ARG A 76 -13.27 17.49 6.52
C ARG A 76 -12.06 17.39 5.57
N ALA A 77 -12.06 18.05 4.40
CA ALA A 77 -10.87 18.11 3.55
C ALA A 77 -9.63 18.70 4.27
N TRP A 78 -9.83 19.48 5.34
CA TRP A 78 -8.74 20.03 6.16
C TRP A 78 -8.24 19.12 7.29
N GLN A 79 -8.89 17.99 7.58
CA GLN A 79 -8.43 17.09 8.64
C GLN A 79 -7.42 16.05 8.16
N PHE A 80 -7.25 15.87 6.85
CA PHE A 80 -6.23 14.96 6.29
C PHE A 80 -4.91 15.67 5.94
N GLY A 81 -4.90 17.01 5.82
CA GLY A 81 -3.68 17.75 5.48
C GLY A 81 -2.60 17.77 6.57
N SER A 82 -2.93 17.41 7.82
CA SER A 82 -1.97 17.44 8.94
C SER A 82 -1.41 16.08 9.35
N MET A 83 -2.01 14.97 8.89
CA MET A 83 -1.55 13.59 9.16
C MET A 83 -0.98 12.90 7.92
N VAL A 84 -0.90 13.61 6.80
CA VAL A 84 -0.15 13.16 5.64
C VAL A 84 1.31 13.60 5.83
N PRO A 85 2.26 12.68 6.05
CA PRO A 85 3.66 13.05 6.08
C PRO A 85 3.98 13.77 4.77
N LYS A 86 4.71 14.89 4.87
CA LYS A 86 5.08 15.80 3.77
C LYS A 86 5.76 15.12 2.57
N ASP A 87 6.08 13.83 2.70
CA ASP A 87 6.73 12.98 1.72
C ASP A 87 5.78 11.97 1.02
N SER A 88 4.46 12.00 1.25
CA SER A 88 3.53 11.17 0.48
C SER A 88 3.24 11.79 -0.90
N GLU A 89 4.28 11.91 -1.71
CA GLU A 89 4.08 11.93 -3.15
C GLU A 89 3.34 10.62 -3.49
N TRP A 90 2.15 10.75 -4.07
CA TRP A 90 1.41 9.63 -4.65
C TRP A 90 2.23 9.09 -5.82
N LYS A 91 3.21 8.26 -5.49
CA LYS A 91 4.21 7.76 -6.43
C LYS A 91 3.59 6.58 -7.16
N ASN A 92 2.94 6.87 -8.29
CA ASN A 92 2.43 5.87 -9.23
C ASN A 92 3.55 5.18 -10.04
N ASP A 93 4.81 5.35 -9.65
CA ASP A 93 5.90 4.60 -10.24
C ASP A 93 6.05 3.27 -9.51
N PRO A 94 6.20 2.13 -10.23
CA PRO A 94 6.60 0.88 -9.58
C PRO A 94 7.85 1.17 -8.76
N ILE A 95 7.87 0.68 -7.51
CA ILE A 95 8.99 0.83 -6.59
C ILE A 95 10.26 0.37 -7.32
N LYS A 96 11.00 1.32 -7.90
CA LYS A 96 12.36 1.07 -8.36
C LYS A 96 13.14 0.75 -7.10
N SER A 97 13.39 -0.53 -6.90
CA SER A 97 14.28 -1.08 -5.91
C SER A 97 15.50 -0.16 -5.77
N LYS A 98 15.62 0.54 -4.64
CA LYS A 98 16.83 1.29 -4.26
C LYS A 98 17.99 0.33 -3.93
N GLU A 99 18.14 -0.75 -4.69
CA GLU A 99 19.13 -1.80 -4.48
C GLU A 99 20.48 -1.50 -5.15
N SER A 100 20.55 -0.49 -6.04
CA SER A 100 21.79 -0.21 -6.77
C SER A 100 22.81 0.63 -6.01
N ILE A 101 22.40 1.45 -5.03
CA ILE A 101 23.36 2.30 -4.30
C ILE A 101 23.97 1.55 -3.11
N ILE A 102 23.15 0.82 -2.34
CA ILE A 102 23.62 0.14 -1.11
C ILE A 102 24.55 -1.05 -1.45
N SER A 103 24.35 -1.72 -2.58
CA SER A 103 25.21 -2.83 -3.02
C SER A 103 26.59 -2.36 -3.52
N SER A 104 26.70 -1.12 -4.03
CA SER A 104 27.95 -0.58 -4.56
C SER A 104 28.89 -0.01 -3.48
N PHE A 105 28.39 0.34 -2.29
CA PHE A 105 29.22 0.85 -1.17
C PHE A 105 29.89 -0.25 -0.33
N LYS A 106 29.37 -1.49 -0.36
CA LYS A 106 29.97 -2.63 0.35
C LYS A 106 31.45 -2.86 0.00
N PRO A 107 31.87 -2.93 -1.27
CA PRO A 107 33.29 -3.17 -1.59
C PRO A 107 34.19 -2.01 -1.18
N ILE A 108 33.71 -0.76 -1.27
CA ILE A 108 34.47 0.44 -0.89
C ILE A 108 34.67 0.48 0.64
N PHE A 109 33.64 0.14 1.41
CA PHE A 109 33.73 0.09 2.87
C PHE A 109 34.77 -0.93 3.36
N VAL A 110 34.85 -2.10 2.72
CA VAL A 110 35.85 -3.12 3.04
C VAL A 110 37.27 -2.61 2.76
N LEU A 111 37.50 -1.94 1.64
CA LEU A 111 38.81 -1.37 1.29
C LEU A 111 39.23 -0.29 2.29
N VAL A 112 38.34 0.65 2.62
CA VAL A 112 38.62 1.72 3.60
C VAL A 112 38.89 1.12 4.99
N SER A 113 38.15 0.09 5.38
CA SER A 113 38.34 -0.58 6.67
C SER A 113 39.73 -1.22 6.78
N ILE A 114 40.19 -1.92 5.74
CA ILE A 114 41.54 -2.52 5.72
C ILE A 114 42.62 -1.45 5.86
N PHE A 115 42.51 -0.34 5.12
CA PHE A 115 43.45 0.78 5.22
C PHE A 115 43.44 1.41 6.62
N LEU A 116 42.26 1.62 7.19
CA LEU A 116 42.12 2.22 8.52
C LEU A 116 42.78 1.33 9.57
N TRP A 117 42.49 0.02 9.59
CA TRP A 117 43.08 -0.93 10.53
C TRP A 117 44.59 -1.07 10.35
N SER A 118 45.08 -1.06 9.11
CA SER A 118 46.51 -1.13 8.82
C SER A 118 47.26 0.11 9.31
N ALA A 119 46.70 1.30 9.10
CA ALA A 119 47.26 2.56 9.60
C ALA A 119 47.26 2.61 11.14
N LEU A 120 46.18 2.16 11.75
CA LEU A 120 46.04 2.09 13.22
C LEU A 120 47.07 1.12 13.81
N TYR A 121 47.27 -0.03 13.19
CA TYR A 121 48.30 -1.00 13.57
C TYR A 121 49.71 -0.42 13.46
N TYR A 122 50.02 0.26 12.36
CA TYR A 122 51.30 0.94 12.18
C TYR A 122 51.54 2.02 13.23
N LEU A 123 50.53 2.84 13.55
CA LEU A 123 50.63 3.86 14.60
C LEU A 123 50.84 3.26 15.98
N ILE A 124 50.19 2.13 16.28
CA ILE A 124 50.39 1.44 17.56
C ILE A 124 51.83 0.92 17.66
N ILE A 125 52.35 0.26 16.63
CA ILE A 125 53.72 -0.28 16.65
C ILE A 125 54.76 0.84 16.77
N PHE A 126 54.69 1.88 15.94
CA PHE A 126 55.67 2.96 15.97
C PHE A 126 55.59 3.85 17.21
N ARG A 127 54.47 3.83 17.94
CA ARG A 127 54.33 4.57 19.19
C ARG A 127 54.74 3.75 20.42
N LEU A 128 54.86 2.44 20.29
CA LEU A 128 55.32 1.51 21.34
C LEU A 128 56.79 1.09 21.19
N LEU A 129 57.45 1.45 20.08
CA LEU A 129 58.88 1.29 19.83
C LEU A 129 59.64 2.58 20.18
#